data_AF-A0A9E7H8U0-F1
#
_entry.id   AF-A0A9E7H8U0-F1
#
_cell.length_a   1.000
_cell.length_b   1.000
_cell.length_c   1.000
_cell.angle_alpha   90.00
_cell.angle_beta   90.00
_cell.angle_gamma   90.00
#
_symmetry.space_group_name_H-M   'P 1'
#
loop_
_entity.id
_entity.type
_entity.pdbx_description
1 polymer ?
#
loop_
_entity_poly.entity_id
_entity_poly.type
_entity_poly.pdbx_seq_one_letter_code
_entity_poly.pdbx_strand_id
1 'polypeptide(L)'
;MGWAKGAGPHGVRVGKFLLLLSLVRARREIMHAMWRPQKFKYIYLLATLYVFTLTLPSAAAVYWAFGDQLLTHSNAFSLLPRSGWRDAAVILMLIHQFITFGFACTPLYFVWEKVIGVHDTRSICLRALARLPVVIPIWFLAIIFPFFGPINSAVGALLVSFTVYIIPALAHMLTYRTPSARQNAAEKPPFFLPSWAAMYAVNAFVVGWVLVVGFGIGGWASMTNFIKQVDTFGLFAKCYQCPKPQPPPAPAPQQHH
;
A
#
# COMPACT_ATOMS: atom_id res chain seq x y z
N MET A 1 -2.98 -18.67 30.90
CA MET A 1 -1.64 -18.28 30.39
C MET A 1 -1.60 -18.54 28.88
N GLY A 2 -2.01 -17.58 28.04
CA GLY A 2 -2.16 -17.86 26.59
C GLY A 2 -2.53 -16.65 25.72
N TRP A 3 -2.41 -15.44 26.26
CA TRP A 3 -2.78 -14.18 25.60
C TRP A 3 -1.70 -13.64 24.65
N ALA A 4 -0.70 -14.44 24.27
CA ALA A 4 0.47 -14.00 23.51
C ALA A 4 0.60 -14.58 22.08
N LYS A 5 -0.45 -15.23 21.54
CA LYS A 5 -0.41 -15.83 20.17
C LYS A 5 -1.43 -15.24 19.18
N GLY A 6 -2.01 -14.07 19.47
CA GLY A 6 -3.20 -13.56 18.76
C GLY A 6 -3.04 -12.30 17.91
N ALA A 7 -1.83 -11.84 17.56
CA ALA A 7 -1.66 -10.72 16.63
C ALA A 7 -1.81 -11.22 15.17
N GLY A 8 -3.05 -11.63 14.85
CA GLY A 8 -3.42 -12.26 13.59
C GLY A 8 -3.67 -11.27 12.41
N PRO A 9 -3.97 -11.83 11.23
CA PRO A 9 -3.87 -11.25 9.86
C PRO A 9 -4.83 -10.08 9.51
N HIS A 10 -5.35 -9.36 10.51
CA HIS A 10 -6.27 -8.25 10.30
C HIS A 10 -5.56 -6.95 9.92
N GLY A 11 -4.38 -6.66 10.49
CA GLY A 11 -3.59 -5.47 10.13
C GLY A 11 -3.07 -5.47 8.68
N VAL A 12 -2.75 -6.65 8.15
CA VAL A 12 -2.17 -6.83 6.81
C VAL A 12 -3.19 -6.58 5.69
N ARG A 13 -4.48 -6.90 5.92
CA ARG A 13 -5.56 -6.66 4.96
C ARG A 13 -5.89 -5.17 4.82
N VAL A 14 -5.80 -4.42 5.92
CA VAL A 14 -6.06 -2.98 5.94
C VAL A 14 -4.97 -2.23 5.15
N GLY A 15 -3.69 -2.55 5.35
CA GLY A 15 -2.59 -1.91 4.62
C GLY A 15 -2.63 -2.09 3.08
N LYS A 16 -3.01 -3.28 2.59
CA LYS A 16 -3.17 -3.56 1.14
C LYS A 16 -4.36 -2.79 0.53
N PHE A 17 -5.46 -2.67 1.28
CA PHE A 17 -6.63 -1.91 0.86
C PHE A 17 -6.35 -0.39 0.85
N LEU A 18 -5.53 0.09 1.78
CA LEU A 18 -5.10 1.49 1.84
C LEU A 18 -4.21 1.89 0.64
N LEU A 19 -3.29 1.03 0.19
CA LEU A 19 -2.35 1.35 -0.89
C LEU A 19 -3.06 1.74 -2.21
N LEU A 20 -4.21 1.12 -2.49
CA LEU A 20 -5.07 1.39 -3.66
C LEU A 20 -5.64 2.82 -3.71
N LEU A 21 -5.59 3.58 -2.60
CA LEU A 21 -6.21 4.91 -2.47
C LEU A 21 -5.20 6.06 -2.26
N SER A 22 -3.88 5.77 -2.34
CA SER A 22 -2.78 6.65 -1.89
C SER A 22 -2.48 7.91 -2.73
N LEU A 23 -3.37 8.35 -3.63
CA LEU A 23 -3.09 9.43 -4.60
C LEU A 23 -3.44 10.83 -4.09
N VAL A 24 -3.07 11.21 -2.88
CA VAL A 24 -3.47 12.53 -2.31
C VAL A 24 -2.95 13.71 -3.15
N ARG A 25 -1.72 13.60 -3.67
CA ARG A 25 -1.14 14.64 -4.54
C ARG A 25 -1.75 14.64 -5.94
N ALA A 26 -1.89 13.47 -6.56
CA ALA A 26 -2.50 13.37 -7.89
C ALA A 26 -3.99 13.76 -7.88
N ARG A 27 -4.73 13.59 -6.77
CA ARG A 27 -6.13 14.04 -6.67
C ARG A 27 -6.29 15.53 -6.96
N ARG A 28 -5.37 16.38 -6.47
CA ARG A 28 -5.42 17.82 -6.72
C ARG A 28 -5.12 18.13 -8.20
N GLU A 29 -4.09 17.52 -8.75
CA GLU A 29 -3.69 17.69 -10.16
C GLU A 29 -4.81 17.23 -11.11
N ILE A 30 -5.44 16.08 -10.84
CA ILE A 30 -6.59 15.55 -11.60
C ILE A 30 -7.79 16.50 -11.49
N MET A 31 -8.08 17.01 -10.28
CA MET A 31 -9.18 17.95 -10.09
C MET A 31 -8.99 19.23 -10.91
N HIS A 32 -7.76 19.75 -11.01
CA HIS A 32 -7.45 20.90 -11.86
C HIS A 32 -7.49 20.59 -13.35
N ALA A 33 -7.16 19.36 -13.77
CA ALA A 33 -7.19 18.94 -15.17
C ALA A 33 -8.62 18.64 -15.70
N MET A 34 -9.60 18.53 -14.81
CA MET A 34 -10.94 18.12 -15.18
C MET A 34 -11.78 19.28 -15.72
N TRP A 35 -12.50 19.07 -16.84
CA TRP A 35 -13.33 20.09 -17.49
C TRP A 35 -14.37 20.75 -16.56
N ARG A 36 -14.91 20.01 -15.59
CA ARG A 36 -15.81 20.53 -14.55
C ARG A 36 -15.37 20.10 -13.14
N PRO A 37 -14.47 20.85 -12.46
CA PRO A 37 -13.93 20.49 -11.14
C PRO A 37 -15.00 20.30 -10.07
N GLN A 38 -16.11 21.04 -10.15
CA GLN A 38 -17.24 20.99 -9.21
C GLN A 38 -17.90 19.60 -9.08
N LYS A 39 -17.78 18.73 -10.10
CA LYS A 39 -18.35 17.38 -10.09
C LYS A 39 -17.40 16.30 -9.56
N PHE A 40 -16.19 16.67 -9.11
CA PHE A 40 -15.14 15.72 -8.70
C PHE A 40 -15.63 14.72 -7.65
N LYS A 41 -16.43 15.13 -6.67
CA LYS A 41 -16.96 14.25 -5.62
C LYS A 41 -17.78 13.07 -6.15
N TYR A 42 -18.64 13.31 -7.12
CA TYR A 42 -19.50 12.26 -7.69
C TYR A 42 -18.70 11.31 -8.57
N ILE A 43 -17.79 11.86 -9.37
CA ILE A 43 -16.90 11.06 -10.22
C ILE A 43 -15.96 10.22 -9.35
N TYR A 44 -15.42 10.79 -8.27
CA TYR A 44 -14.55 10.08 -7.33
C TYR A 44 -15.31 8.95 -6.61
N LEU A 45 -16.55 9.20 -6.19
CA LEU A 45 -17.39 8.16 -5.57
C LEU A 45 -17.71 7.05 -6.57
N LEU A 46 -18.11 7.38 -7.80
CA LEU A 46 -18.38 6.40 -8.84
C LEU A 46 -17.14 5.59 -9.22
N ALA A 47 -15.98 6.24 -9.36
CA ALA A 47 -14.71 5.58 -9.61
C ALA A 47 -14.33 4.63 -8.46
N THR A 48 -14.57 5.05 -7.21
CA THR A 48 -14.33 4.21 -6.03
C THR A 48 -15.24 2.98 -6.06
N LEU A 49 -16.54 3.16 -6.32
CA LEU A 49 -17.48 2.04 -6.48
C LEU A 49 -17.07 1.09 -7.61
N TYR A 50 -16.61 1.63 -8.73
CA TYR A 50 -16.11 0.82 -9.86
C TYR A 50 -14.85 0.02 -9.49
N VAL A 51 -13.91 0.60 -8.75
CA VAL A 51 -12.74 -0.14 -8.25
C VAL A 51 -13.17 -1.27 -7.30
N PHE A 52 -14.20 -1.03 -6.48
CA PHE A 52 -14.75 -2.07 -5.61
C PHE A 52 -15.41 -3.21 -6.41
N THR A 53 -16.15 -2.91 -7.48
CA THR A 53 -16.76 -3.97 -8.30
C THR A 53 -15.72 -4.80 -9.05
N LEU A 54 -14.53 -4.27 -9.32
CA LEU A 54 -13.43 -5.06 -9.88
C LEU A 54 -12.67 -5.87 -8.80
N THR A 55 -12.44 -5.26 -7.64
CA THR A 55 -11.57 -5.83 -6.60
C THR A 55 -12.28 -6.86 -5.72
N LEU A 56 -13.54 -6.61 -5.34
CA LEU A 56 -14.26 -7.50 -4.42
C LEU A 56 -14.57 -8.87 -5.03
N PRO A 57 -15.12 -8.99 -6.26
CA PRO A 57 -15.41 -10.29 -6.84
C PRO A 57 -14.14 -11.10 -7.12
N SER A 58 -13.07 -10.46 -7.58
CA SER A 58 -11.80 -11.12 -7.84
C SER A 58 -11.14 -11.61 -6.55
N ALA A 59 -11.11 -10.80 -5.50
CA ALA A 59 -10.61 -11.21 -4.19
C ALA A 59 -11.46 -12.32 -3.57
N ALA A 60 -12.79 -12.24 -3.67
CA ALA A 60 -13.71 -13.26 -3.17
C ALA A 60 -13.52 -14.59 -3.89
N ALA A 61 -13.38 -14.59 -5.22
CA ALA A 61 -13.15 -15.81 -6.00
C ALA A 61 -11.82 -16.50 -5.64
N VAL A 62 -10.74 -15.74 -5.49
CA VAL A 62 -9.43 -16.29 -5.11
C VAL A 62 -9.44 -16.78 -3.65
N TYR A 63 -10.12 -16.06 -2.75
CA TYR A 63 -10.28 -16.50 -1.36
C TYR A 63 -11.14 -17.76 -1.26
N TRP A 64 -12.20 -17.89 -2.06
CA TRP A 64 -13.02 -19.09 -2.13
C TRP A 64 -12.22 -20.31 -2.61
N ALA A 65 -11.32 -20.12 -3.59
CA ALA A 65 -10.54 -21.20 -4.18
C ALA A 65 -9.35 -21.66 -3.31
N PHE A 66 -8.65 -20.74 -2.63
CA PHE A 66 -7.38 -21.05 -1.94
C PHE A 66 -7.38 -20.79 -0.44
N GLY A 67 -8.42 -20.12 0.09
CA GLY A 67 -8.63 -19.90 1.53
C GLY A 67 -7.39 -19.38 2.26
N ASP A 68 -6.98 -20.12 3.29
CA ASP A 68 -5.89 -19.75 4.20
C ASP A 68 -4.50 -19.79 3.56
N GLN A 69 -4.32 -20.40 2.39
CA GLN A 69 -3.04 -20.39 1.68
C GLN A 69 -2.63 -18.97 1.27
N LEU A 70 -3.60 -18.07 1.08
CA LEU A 70 -3.35 -16.65 0.78
C LEU A 70 -2.75 -15.88 1.97
N LEU A 71 -2.83 -16.42 3.18
CA LEU A 71 -2.22 -15.82 4.37
C LEU A 71 -0.71 -16.04 4.40
N THR A 72 -0.23 -17.16 3.86
CA THR A 72 1.20 -17.48 3.78
C THR A 72 1.82 -17.05 2.46
N HIS A 73 1.02 -16.92 1.38
CA HIS A 73 1.46 -16.45 0.07
C HIS A 73 0.99 -15.02 -0.21
N SER A 74 1.93 -14.07 -0.12
CA SER A 74 1.66 -12.64 -0.33
C SER A 74 1.15 -12.30 -1.74
N ASN A 75 1.50 -13.12 -2.74
CA ASN A 75 1.15 -12.99 -4.15
C ASN A 75 0.24 -14.15 -4.59
N ALA A 76 -0.99 -13.84 -5.01
CA ALA A 76 -1.98 -14.82 -5.43
C ALA A 76 -1.57 -15.62 -6.69
N PHE A 77 -0.76 -15.05 -7.59
CA PHE A 77 -0.30 -15.76 -8.79
C PHE A 77 0.57 -16.98 -8.47
N SER A 78 1.18 -17.02 -7.28
CA SER A 78 1.98 -18.18 -6.84
C SER A 78 1.14 -19.41 -6.51
N LEU A 79 -0.16 -19.25 -6.23
CA LEU A 79 -1.07 -20.35 -5.90
C LEU A 79 -1.79 -20.91 -7.13
N LEU A 80 -1.86 -20.15 -8.22
CA LEU A 80 -2.56 -20.58 -9.44
C LEU A 80 -1.79 -21.71 -10.15
N PRO A 81 -2.49 -22.78 -10.58
CA PRO A 81 -1.88 -23.88 -11.32
C PRO A 81 -1.26 -23.39 -12.64
N ARG A 82 -0.16 -24.03 -13.06
CA ARG A 82 0.52 -23.68 -14.31
C ARG A 82 -0.46 -23.86 -15.48
N SER A 83 -0.74 -22.77 -16.20
CA SER A 83 -1.60 -22.75 -17.39
C SER A 83 -1.21 -21.56 -18.26
N GLY A 84 -1.51 -21.62 -19.56
CA GLY A 84 -1.23 -20.50 -20.47
C GLY A 84 -1.92 -19.19 -20.05
N TRP A 85 -3.09 -19.28 -19.42
CA TRP A 85 -3.81 -18.13 -18.87
C TRP A 85 -3.07 -17.49 -17.69
N ARG A 86 -2.52 -18.31 -16.78
CA ARG A 86 -1.71 -17.79 -15.67
C ARG A 86 -0.44 -17.13 -16.21
N ASP A 87 0.23 -17.76 -17.16
CA ASP A 87 1.49 -17.24 -17.69
C ASP A 87 1.25 -15.92 -18.46
N ALA A 88 0.16 -15.82 -19.22
CA ALA A 88 -0.28 -14.55 -19.83
C ALA A 88 -0.57 -13.46 -18.79
N ALA A 89 -1.26 -13.79 -17.69
CA ALA A 89 -1.56 -12.83 -16.62
C ALA A 89 -0.29 -12.35 -15.90
N VAL A 90 0.69 -13.23 -15.67
CA VAL A 90 1.99 -12.86 -15.09
C VAL A 90 2.77 -11.95 -16.04
N ILE A 91 2.80 -12.25 -17.34
CA ILE A 91 3.46 -11.38 -18.34
C ILE A 91 2.81 -10.00 -18.35
N LEU A 92 1.48 -9.92 -18.37
CA LEU A 92 0.76 -8.66 -18.36
C LEU A 92 1.04 -7.85 -17.07
N MET A 93 1.11 -8.54 -15.93
CA MET A 93 1.46 -7.92 -14.65
C MET A 93 2.90 -7.37 -14.64
N LEU A 94 3.85 -8.09 -15.25
CA LEU A 94 5.24 -7.62 -15.37
C LEU A 94 5.35 -6.38 -16.27
N ILE A 95 4.64 -6.37 -17.40
CA ILE A 95 4.56 -5.20 -18.29
C ILE A 95 3.97 -4.00 -17.53
N HIS A 96 2.86 -4.22 -16.82
CA HIS A 96 2.25 -3.19 -16.00
C HIS A 96 3.22 -2.65 -14.94
N GLN A 97 3.91 -3.53 -14.22
CA GLN A 97 4.84 -3.15 -13.16
C GLN A 97 6.06 -2.37 -13.69
N PHE A 98 6.54 -2.72 -14.89
CA PHE A 98 7.64 -1.99 -15.55
C PHE A 98 7.24 -0.56 -15.92
N ILE A 99 6.06 -0.39 -16.53
CA ILE A 99 5.53 0.92 -16.89
C ILE A 99 5.25 1.77 -15.64
N THR A 100 4.60 1.18 -14.63
CA THR A 100 4.30 1.86 -13.36
C THR A 100 5.57 2.30 -12.65
N PHE A 101 6.63 1.50 -12.66
CA PHE A 101 7.93 1.88 -12.10
C PHE A 101 8.51 3.12 -12.79
N GLY A 102 8.47 3.16 -14.13
CA GLY A 102 8.91 4.32 -14.90
C GLY A 102 8.17 5.60 -14.52
N PHE A 103 6.83 5.54 -14.42
CA PHE A 103 6.02 6.68 -14.01
C PHE A 103 6.26 7.10 -12.55
N ALA A 104 6.44 6.14 -11.63
CA ALA A 104 6.67 6.44 -10.23
C ALA A 104 8.06 7.06 -9.96
N CYS A 105 9.09 6.64 -10.69
CA CYS A 105 10.44 7.19 -10.55
C CYS A 105 10.61 8.56 -11.23
N THR A 106 9.79 8.89 -12.22
CA THR A 106 9.85 10.18 -12.94
C THR A 106 9.83 11.41 -12.01
N PRO A 107 8.87 11.58 -11.08
CA PRO A 107 8.91 12.72 -10.15
C PRO A 107 10.12 12.69 -9.21
N LEU A 108 10.62 11.51 -8.83
CA LEU A 108 11.83 11.40 -8.01
C LEU A 108 13.07 11.88 -8.77
N TYR A 109 13.18 11.52 -10.06
CA TYR A 109 14.24 12.04 -10.91
C TYR A 109 14.16 13.55 -11.05
N PHE A 110 12.96 14.13 -11.20
CA PHE A 110 12.83 15.59 -11.29
C PHE A 110 13.25 16.31 -10.01
N VAL A 111 12.86 15.80 -8.85
CA VAL A 111 13.29 16.36 -7.56
C VAL A 111 14.81 16.22 -7.39
N TRP A 112 15.37 15.07 -7.74
CA TRP A 112 16.80 14.81 -7.65
C TRP A 112 17.64 15.64 -8.64
N GLU A 113 17.22 15.74 -9.90
CA GLU A 113 17.82 16.61 -10.92
C GLU A 113 17.83 18.08 -10.45
N LYS A 114 16.79 18.51 -9.73
CA LYS A 114 16.71 19.85 -9.13
C LYS A 114 17.65 20.02 -7.93
N VAL A 115 17.82 18.99 -7.10
CA VAL A 115 18.76 19.01 -5.96
C VAL A 115 20.22 19.09 -6.44
N ILE A 116 20.57 18.40 -7.54
CA ILE A 116 21.92 18.44 -8.12
C ILE A 116 22.13 19.70 -9.00
N GLY A 117 21.06 20.44 -9.34
CA GLY A 117 21.15 21.63 -10.20
C GLY A 117 21.41 21.32 -11.68
N VAL A 118 21.21 20.08 -12.10
CA VAL A 118 21.43 19.59 -13.47
C VAL A 118 20.20 19.83 -14.37
N HIS A 119 19.12 20.39 -13.81
CA HIS A 119 17.81 20.56 -14.44
C HIS A 119 17.83 21.31 -15.78
N ASP A 120 18.72 22.30 -15.95
CA ASP A 120 18.82 23.13 -17.16
C ASP A 120 19.85 22.63 -18.20
N THR A 121 20.55 21.53 -17.93
CA THR A 121 21.55 21.02 -18.88
C THR A 121 20.91 20.31 -20.07
N ARG A 122 21.34 20.69 -21.29
CA ARG A 122 20.83 20.12 -22.56
C ARG A 122 21.35 18.71 -22.86
N SER A 123 22.33 18.22 -22.10
CA SER A 123 23.00 16.93 -22.35
C SER A 123 22.23 15.76 -21.74
N ILE A 124 21.72 14.90 -22.61
CA ILE A 124 20.96 13.69 -22.22
C ILE A 124 21.82 12.72 -21.41
N CYS A 125 23.12 12.61 -21.73
CA CYS A 125 24.05 11.72 -21.02
C CYS A 125 24.28 12.16 -19.55
N LEU A 126 24.41 13.47 -19.30
CA LEU A 126 24.61 14.01 -17.95
C LEU A 126 23.35 13.78 -17.08
N ARG A 127 22.16 13.94 -17.68
CA ARG A 127 20.88 13.62 -17.02
C ARG A 127 20.72 12.13 -16.75
N ALA A 128 21.14 11.26 -17.67
CA ALA A 128 21.12 9.81 -17.46
C ALA A 128 22.03 9.40 -16.30
N LEU A 129 23.26 9.92 -16.25
CA LEU A 129 24.19 9.68 -15.13
C LEU A 129 23.64 10.23 -13.82
N ALA A 130 23.02 11.42 -13.82
CA ALA A 130 22.41 12.01 -12.63
C ALA A 130 21.25 11.17 -12.05
N ARG A 131 20.61 10.29 -12.84
CA ARG A 131 19.53 9.40 -12.37
C ARG A 131 20.02 8.11 -11.75
N LEU A 132 21.24 7.65 -12.09
CA LEU A 132 21.80 6.40 -11.57
C LEU A 132 21.84 6.34 -10.04
N PRO A 133 22.24 7.40 -9.30
CA PRO A 133 22.21 7.39 -7.83
C PRO A 133 20.82 7.19 -7.21
N VAL A 134 19.74 7.45 -7.95
CA VAL A 134 18.36 7.22 -7.48
C VAL A 134 17.93 5.79 -7.76
N VAL A 135 18.24 5.25 -8.95
CA VAL A 135 17.82 3.91 -9.37
C VAL A 135 18.61 2.81 -8.68
N ILE A 136 19.93 2.98 -8.54
CA ILE A 136 20.82 1.95 -8.01
C ILE A 136 20.39 1.52 -6.59
N PRO A 137 20.11 2.42 -5.63
CA PRO A 137 19.63 2.01 -4.31
C PRO A 137 18.27 1.30 -4.35
N ILE A 138 17.34 1.76 -5.20
CA ILE A 138 16.01 1.15 -5.32
C ILE A 138 16.14 -0.27 -5.89
N TRP A 139 16.94 -0.44 -6.93
CA TRP A 139 17.21 -1.73 -7.56
C TRP A 139 17.95 -2.69 -6.61
N PHE A 140 18.96 -2.19 -5.91
CA PHE A 140 19.72 -2.95 -4.93
C PHE A 140 18.83 -3.42 -3.76
N LEU A 141 18.01 -2.52 -3.22
CA LEU A 141 17.06 -2.85 -2.16
C LEU A 141 16.02 -3.88 -2.62
N ALA A 142 15.58 -3.80 -3.88
CA ALA A 142 14.64 -4.76 -4.46
C ALA A 142 15.25 -6.17 -4.60
N ILE A 143 16.55 -6.29 -4.88
CA ILE A 143 17.26 -7.58 -4.94
C ILE A 143 17.43 -8.18 -3.54
N ILE A 144 17.77 -7.34 -2.55
CA ILE A 144 18.04 -7.78 -1.19
C ILE A 144 16.75 -8.18 -0.45
N PHE A 145 15.67 -7.43 -0.65
CA PHE A 145 14.42 -7.61 0.10
C PHE A 145 13.22 -7.84 -0.82
N PRO A 146 13.03 -9.05 -1.37
CA PRO A 146 11.87 -9.37 -2.21
C PRO A 146 10.56 -9.55 -1.40
N PHE A 147 10.40 -8.92 -0.23
CA PHE A 147 9.30 -9.19 0.71
C PHE A 147 8.03 -8.38 0.42
N PHE A 148 7.31 -8.71 -0.66
CA PHE A 148 6.10 -7.98 -1.08
C PHE A 148 5.03 -7.83 0.02
N GLY A 149 4.88 -8.81 0.91
CA GLY A 149 3.89 -8.78 2.00
C GLY A 149 4.21 -7.73 3.06
N PRO A 150 5.33 -7.88 3.81
CA PRO A 150 5.74 -6.91 4.82
C PRO A 150 5.97 -5.51 4.26
N ILE A 151 6.56 -5.36 3.06
CA ILE A 151 6.79 -4.05 2.46
C ILE A 151 5.45 -3.33 2.20
N ASN A 152 4.49 -3.99 1.55
CA ASN A 152 3.18 -3.37 1.29
C ASN A 152 2.43 -3.06 2.59
N SER A 153 2.55 -3.92 3.61
CA SER A 153 1.94 -3.70 4.91
C SER A 153 2.58 -2.52 5.65
N ALA A 154 3.90 -2.41 5.65
CA ALA A 154 4.64 -1.32 6.30
C ALA A 154 4.39 0.02 5.59
N VAL A 155 4.45 0.05 4.26
CA VAL A 155 4.12 1.26 3.48
C VAL A 155 2.67 1.69 3.71
N GLY A 156 1.73 0.73 3.76
CA GLY A 156 0.33 0.99 4.07
C GLY A 156 0.14 1.57 5.48
N ALA A 157 0.71 0.92 6.49
CA ALA A 157 0.55 1.30 7.90
C ALA A 157 1.24 2.63 8.24
N LEU A 158 2.39 2.91 7.65
CA LEU A 158 3.17 4.12 7.92
C LEU A 158 2.75 5.23 6.96
N LEU A 159 3.04 5.08 5.67
CA LEU A 159 2.94 6.18 4.70
C LEU A 159 1.49 6.52 4.35
N VAL A 160 0.65 5.50 4.12
CA VAL A 160 -0.72 5.71 3.66
C VAL A 160 -1.62 6.20 4.81
N SER A 161 -1.45 5.68 6.02
CA SER A 161 -2.15 6.18 7.22
C SER A 161 -1.98 7.69 7.40
N PHE A 162 -0.75 8.21 7.26
CA PHE A 162 -0.50 9.65 7.37
C PHE A 162 -1.10 10.42 6.20
N THR A 163 -0.83 10.00 4.97
CA THR A 163 -1.16 10.79 3.78
C THR A 163 -2.64 10.77 3.42
N VAL A 164 -3.34 9.65 3.62
CA VAL A 164 -4.74 9.48 3.21
C VAL A 164 -5.73 9.80 4.32
N TYR A 165 -5.37 9.56 5.59
CA TYR A 165 -6.31 9.74 6.71
C TYR A 165 -5.90 10.90 7.62
N ILE A 166 -4.71 10.85 8.21
CA ILE A 166 -4.32 11.79 9.27
C ILE A 166 -4.19 13.22 8.72
N ILE A 167 -3.38 13.42 7.68
CA ILE A 167 -3.13 14.76 7.11
C ILE A 167 -4.42 15.40 6.57
N PRO A 168 -5.26 14.73 5.76
CA PRO A 168 -6.49 15.33 5.26
C PRO A 168 -7.50 15.65 6.37
N ALA A 169 -7.66 14.77 7.37
CA ALA A 169 -8.57 15.00 8.50
C ALA A 169 -8.10 16.16 9.39
N LEU A 170 -6.79 16.25 9.68
CA LEU A 170 -6.20 17.38 10.38
C LEU A 170 -6.36 18.68 9.58
N ALA A 171 -6.09 18.65 8.28
CA ALA A 171 -6.25 19.82 7.40
C ALA A 171 -7.70 20.31 7.38
N HIS A 172 -8.68 19.41 7.33
CA HIS A 172 -10.10 19.75 7.40
C HIS A 172 -10.45 20.40 8.76
N MET A 173 -10.00 19.81 9.88
CA MET A 173 -10.23 20.36 11.22
C MET A 173 -9.59 21.74 11.43
N LEU A 174 -8.39 21.96 10.88
CA LEU A 174 -7.69 23.25 10.94
C LEU A 174 -8.37 24.30 10.05
N THR A 175 -8.78 23.92 8.84
CA THR A 175 -9.41 24.84 7.87
C THR A 175 -10.77 25.34 8.36
N TYR A 176 -11.58 24.47 8.97
CA TYR A 176 -12.92 24.83 9.48
C TYR A 176 -12.95 25.09 11.00
N ARG A 177 -11.82 25.50 11.58
CA ARG A 177 -11.75 25.82 13.02
C ARG A 177 -12.55 27.08 13.35
N THR A 178 -12.50 28.10 12.50
CA THR A 178 -13.13 29.40 12.75
C THR A 178 -14.59 29.44 12.28
N PRO A 179 -15.47 30.19 12.98
CA PRO A 179 -16.88 30.34 12.57
C PRO A 179 -17.03 30.96 11.17
N SER A 180 -16.16 31.92 10.83
CA SER A 180 -16.12 32.57 9.51
C SER A 180 -15.77 31.60 8.39
N ALA A 181 -14.87 30.64 8.62
CA ALA A 181 -14.54 29.61 7.63
C ALA A 181 -15.67 28.57 7.44
N ARG A 182 -16.46 28.29 8.49
CA ARG A 182 -17.63 27.40 8.41
C ARG A 182 -18.79 28.02 7.64
N GLN A 183 -18.99 29.33 7.77
CA GLN A 183 -20.03 30.06 7.04
C GLN A 183 -19.70 30.19 5.55
N ASN A 184 -18.42 30.37 5.21
CA ASN A 184 -17.92 30.46 3.84
C ASN A 184 -17.56 29.09 3.22
N ALA A 185 -17.94 27.98 3.88
CA ALA A 185 -17.63 26.66 3.38
C ALA A 185 -18.36 26.39 2.06
N ALA A 186 -17.60 26.10 1.00
CA ALA A 186 -18.14 25.72 -0.31
C ALA A 186 -19.03 24.46 -0.22
N GLU A 187 -18.78 23.59 0.76
CA GLU A 187 -19.61 22.43 1.06
C GLU A 187 -20.02 22.43 2.53
N LYS A 188 -21.33 22.49 2.76
CA LYS A 188 -21.92 22.33 4.09
C LYS A 188 -21.90 20.85 4.49
N PRO A 189 -21.90 20.55 5.79
CA PRO A 189 -21.95 19.17 6.27
C PRO A 189 -23.14 18.42 5.64
N PRO A 190 -22.96 17.13 5.36
CA PRO A 190 -23.97 16.34 4.66
C PRO A 190 -25.24 16.23 5.50
N PHE A 191 -26.38 16.01 4.83
CA PHE A 191 -27.70 15.99 5.45
C PHE A 191 -27.81 15.03 6.66
N PHE A 192 -27.04 13.94 6.68
CA PHE A 192 -27.03 12.96 7.76
C PHE A 192 -26.20 13.36 8.99
N LEU A 193 -25.32 14.36 8.90
CA LEU A 193 -24.53 14.90 10.01
C LEU A 193 -24.43 16.42 9.92
N PRO A 194 -25.53 17.17 10.14
CA PRO A 194 -25.57 18.62 9.92
C PRO A 194 -24.73 19.45 10.91
N SER A 195 -24.17 18.82 11.95
CA SER A 195 -23.38 19.50 12.98
C SER A 195 -21.90 19.54 12.64
N TRP A 196 -21.34 20.75 12.57
CA TRP A 196 -19.89 20.99 12.44
C TRP A 196 -19.10 20.42 13.63
N ALA A 197 -19.69 20.40 14.83
CA ALA A 197 -19.07 19.79 16.01
C ALA A 197 -19.02 18.26 15.87
N ALA A 198 -20.07 17.64 15.33
CA ALA A 198 -20.07 16.21 15.02
C ALA A 198 -19.04 15.87 13.94
N MET A 199 -18.92 16.69 12.88
CA MET A 199 -17.90 16.51 11.85
C MET A 199 -16.46 16.64 12.41
N TYR A 200 -16.24 17.57 13.35
CA TYR A 200 -14.97 17.69 14.05
C TYR A 200 -14.68 16.45 14.91
N ALA A 201 -15.66 15.99 15.68
CA ALA A 201 -15.52 14.80 16.52
C ALA A 201 -15.23 13.54 15.70
N VAL A 202 -15.90 13.35 14.56
CA VAL A 202 -15.65 12.23 13.64
C VAL A 202 -14.23 12.29 13.08
N ASN A 203 -13.78 13.46 12.60
CA ASN A 203 -12.41 13.61 12.10
C ASN A 203 -11.36 13.37 13.19
N ALA A 204 -11.59 13.88 14.41
CA ALA A 204 -10.71 13.64 15.55
C ALA A 204 -10.67 12.15 15.94
N PHE A 205 -11.82 11.47 15.92
CA PHE A 205 -11.91 10.03 16.13
C PHE A 205 -11.14 9.25 15.06
N VAL A 206 -11.31 9.59 13.78
CA VAL A 206 -10.58 8.94 12.67
C VAL A 206 -9.07 9.11 12.83
N VAL A 207 -8.59 10.33 13.17
CA VAL A 207 -7.17 10.57 13.42
C VAL A 207 -6.66 9.72 14.58
N GLY A 208 -7.35 9.74 15.73
CA GLY A 208 -6.95 8.96 16.91
C GLY A 208 -6.96 7.46 16.63
N TRP A 209 -8.03 6.95 16.02
CA TRP A 209 -8.18 5.55 15.67
C TRP A 209 -7.11 5.07 14.69
N VAL A 210 -6.85 5.82 13.60
CA VAL A 210 -5.84 5.46 12.61
C VAL A 210 -4.43 5.56 13.19
N LEU A 211 -4.15 6.51 14.09
CA LEU A 211 -2.89 6.58 14.81
C LEU A 211 -2.67 5.36 15.72
N VAL A 212 -3.67 4.94 16.48
CA VAL A 212 -3.54 3.83 17.41
C VAL A 212 -3.53 2.48 16.68
N VAL A 213 -4.52 2.23 15.83
CA VAL A 213 -4.72 0.92 15.19
C VAL A 213 -3.87 0.77 13.93
N GLY A 214 -3.85 1.80 13.07
CA GLY A 214 -3.11 1.78 11.82
C GLY A 214 -1.60 1.92 12.04
N PHE A 215 -1.18 3.07 12.56
CA PHE A 215 0.23 3.38 12.78
C PHE A 215 0.82 2.62 13.97
N GLY A 216 0.14 2.61 15.12
CA GLY A 216 0.63 1.94 16.34
C GLY A 216 0.68 0.43 16.19
N ILE A 217 -0.47 -0.24 16.27
CA ILE A 217 -0.54 -1.71 16.26
C ILE A 217 -0.13 -2.27 14.88
N GLY A 218 -0.67 -1.71 13.80
CA GLY A 218 -0.37 -2.15 12.44
C GLY A 218 1.08 -1.90 12.02
N GLY A 219 1.64 -0.75 12.37
CA GLY A 219 3.05 -0.42 12.14
C GLY A 219 3.98 -1.31 12.96
N TRP A 220 3.70 -1.53 14.24
CA TRP A 220 4.47 -2.44 15.10
C TRP A 220 4.47 -3.88 14.55
N ALA A 221 3.29 -4.41 14.21
CA ALA A 221 3.18 -5.76 13.65
C ALA A 221 3.90 -5.90 12.30
N SER A 222 3.82 -4.87 11.45
CA SER A 222 4.49 -4.88 10.14
C SER A 222 6.02 -4.80 10.29
N MET A 223 6.51 -3.93 11.18
CA MET A 223 7.94 -3.75 11.43
C MET A 223 8.56 -4.98 12.09
N THR A 224 7.88 -5.59 13.07
CA THR A 224 8.37 -6.82 13.71
C THR A 224 8.38 -8.01 12.76
N ASN A 225 7.40 -8.11 11.85
CA ASN A 225 7.43 -9.12 10.79
C ASN A 225 8.53 -8.86 9.77
N PHE A 226 8.81 -7.59 9.44
CA PHE A 226 9.91 -7.22 8.56
C PHE A 226 11.26 -7.61 9.18
N ILE A 227 11.53 -7.20 10.41
CA ILE A 227 12.79 -7.52 11.14
C ILE A 227 12.98 -9.03 11.24
N LYS A 228 11.94 -9.78 11.64
CA LYS A 228 12.02 -11.25 11.70
C LYS A 228 12.35 -11.89 10.35
N GLN A 229 11.86 -11.34 9.24
CA GLN A 229 12.20 -11.86 7.92
C GLN A 229 13.63 -11.51 7.51
N VAL A 230 14.13 -10.33 7.86
CA VAL A 230 15.54 -9.98 7.66
C VAL A 230 16.45 -10.93 8.45
N ASP A 231 16.14 -11.18 9.72
CA ASP A 231 16.94 -12.07 10.57
C ASP A 231 16.89 -13.54 10.12
N THR A 232 15.76 -13.99 9.55
CA THR A 232 15.58 -15.39 9.12
C THR A 232 16.24 -15.67 7.76
N PHE A 233 16.22 -14.72 6.83
CA PHE A 233 16.70 -14.94 5.46
C PHE A 233 18.11 -14.40 5.20
N GLY A 234 18.67 -13.58 6.10
CA GLY A 234 19.94 -12.88 5.89
C GLY A 234 19.87 -11.81 4.79
N LEU A 235 20.97 -11.09 4.56
CA LEU A 235 21.07 -10.05 3.52
C LEU A 235 20.95 -10.58 2.08
N PHE A 236 20.95 -11.91 1.89
CA PHE A 236 20.67 -12.56 0.62
C PHE A 236 19.80 -13.79 0.87
N ALA A 237 18.50 -13.69 0.58
CA ALA A 237 17.62 -14.85 0.64
C ALA A 237 18.08 -15.89 -0.41
N LYS A 238 18.52 -17.07 0.03
CA LYS A 238 18.91 -18.17 -0.88
C LYS A 238 17.76 -18.65 -1.78
N CYS A 239 16.49 -18.36 -1.43
CA CYS A 239 15.32 -18.73 -2.22
C CYS A 239 14.08 -17.89 -1.87
N TYR A 240 13.39 -17.38 -2.89
CA TYR A 240 12.10 -16.68 -2.76
C TYR A 240 10.93 -17.68 -2.85
N GLN A 241 10.07 -17.75 -1.82
CA GLN A 241 8.95 -18.72 -1.67
C GLN A 241 9.34 -20.22 -1.61
N CYS A 242 10.48 -20.58 -1.02
CA CYS A 242 10.79 -22.01 -0.81
C CYS A 242 9.84 -22.69 0.20
N PRO A 243 9.52 -23.99 0.01
CA PRO A 243 8.83 -24.79 1.02
C PRO A 243 9.61 -24.77 2.34
N LYS A 244 8.91 -24.72 3.47
CA LYS A 244 9.56 -24.95 4.77
C LYS A 244 10.27 -26.30 4.75
N PRO A 245 11.47 -26.44 5.34
CA PRO A 245 12.09 -27.74 5.53
C PRO A 245 11.08 -28.65 6.24
N GLN A 246 10.77 -29.80 5.63
CA GLN A 246 9.92 -30.78 6.27
C GLN A 246 10.64 -31.25 7.56
N PRO A 247 9.93 -31.34 8.70
CA PRO A 247 10.51 -32.00 9.86
C PRO A 247 10.92 -33.42 9.46
N PRO A 248 12.04 -33.94 9.98
CA PRO A 248 12.52 -35.26 9.63
C PRO A 248 11.41 -36.30 9.85
N PRO A 249 11.25 -37.27 8.93
CA PRO A 249 10.22 -38.30 9.06
C PRO A 249 10.36 -39.00 10.41
N ALA A 250 9.24 -39.12 11.13
CA ALA A 250 9.20 -39.85 12.38
C ALA A 250 9.69 -41.29 12.15
N PRO A 251 10.55 -41.85 13.03
CA PRO A 251 11.03 -43.21 12.88
C PRO A 251 9.84 -44.18 12.85
N ALA A 252 9.87 -45.11 11.88
CA ALA A 252 8.84 -46.11 11.70
C ALA A 252 8.64 -46.94 12.99
N PRO A 253 7.40 -47.32 13.35
CA PRO A 253 7.17 -48.17 14.50
C PRO A 253 7.83 -49.54 14.25
N GLN A 254 8.75 -49.92 15.14
CA GLN A 254 9.34 -51.25 15.17
C GLN A 254 8.21 -52.27 15.43
N GLN A 255 7.92 -53.10 14.43
CA GLN A 255 7.13 -54.30 14.63
C GLN A 255 8.00 -55.28 15.44
N HIS A 256 7.67 -55.44 16.72
CA HIS A 256 8.14 -56.57 17.51
C HIS A 256 7.37 -57.82 17.04
N HIS A 257 8.12 -58.76 16.46
CA HIS A 257 7.69 -60.14 16.27
C HIS A 257 7.74 -60.91 17.59
#